data_AF-A0A2V8S8W1-F1
#
_entry.id   AF-A0A2V8S8W1-F1
#
_cell.length_a   1.000
_cell.length_b   1.000
_cell.length_c   1.000
_cell.angle_alpha   90.00
_cell.angle_beta   90.00
_cell.angle_gamma   90.00
#
_symmetry.space_group_name_H-M   'P 1'
#
loop_
_entity.id
_entity.type
_entity.pdbx_description
1 polymer ?
#
loop_
_entity_poly.entity_id
_entity_poly.type
_entity_poly.pdbx_seq_one_letter_code
_entity_poly.pdbx_strand_id
1 'polypeptide(L)'
;IVVVAAAGNNGHTDEIIGHKDNGDPIYRPAYGTIDSPGNSPYAITVGASDSRGTARRSDDAMAQFSSKGPTLIDHLAKPELVAPGRAVVAAMSQENPSTAAERPDRVITPTGAGAPQNAYYTYYGTSFSAPVVSGTVALMLEANKSLTPALVKASLVRTASALPASLFPSRAANVLTQGAGEVNAAAAVELARAFVPNADKLKAGQKVFSPNVTLGSLHALKIGGESVAPSNRVLYSNGILFKDSPVLVNGIMLSDGIMLSDGIMLSDGIMLGDGIMLSDGIMLGDGILMGEGYVLNCGILMGEGILMGEGILMGEGILMGEGILMGEGIMLGDGILLSDALRLQGQGIILTDGILLSDSRTLGNGILLTDGILLSDGMTLSNGILMGEGILMGEGILLTDGILMGEGILMGEGILMGEGILMGEGILMGEAL
;
A
#
# COMPACT_ATOMS: atom_id res chain seq x y z
N ILE A 1 0.80 6.24 29.28
CA ILE A 1 2.29 6.36 29.40
C ILE A 1 2.84 6.47 27.99
N VAL A 2 3.88 7.27 27.74
CA VAL A 2 4.58 7.29 26.44
C VAL A 2 5.66 6.22 26.46
N VAL A 3 5.72 5.37 25.44
CA VAL A 3 6.73 4.31 25.31
C VAL A 3 7.59 4.62 24.09
N VAL A 4 8.90 4.71 24.30
CA VAL A 4 9.91 4.92 23.25
C VAL A 4 10.77 3.66 23.18
N ALA A 5 10.97 3.12 21.98
CA ALA A 5 11.73 1.90 21.72
C ALA A 5 12.83 2.14 20.68
N ALA A 6 13.96 1.47 20.82
CA ALA A 6 14.97 1.40 19.77
C ALA A 6 14.44 0.54 18.61
N ALA A 7 14.78 0.89 17.36
CA ALA A 7 14.37 0.12 16.19
C ALA A 7 15.09 -1.24 16.05
N GLY A 8 16.26 -1.39 16.67
CA GLY A 8 17.18 -2.51 16.43
C GLY A 8 18.47 -2.07 15.74
N ASN A 9 19.46 -2.97 15.67
CA ASN A 9 20.77 -2.71 15.04
C ASN A 9 21.06 -3.67 13.87
N ASN A 10 20.01 -4.22 13.26
CA ASN A 10 20.05 -5.24 12.22
C ASN A 10 19.80 -4.62 10.82
N GLY A 11 20.34 -3.43 10.56
CA GLY A 11 20.04 -2.63 9.36
C GLY A 11 20.67 -3.10 8.04
N HIS A 12 21.57 -4.06 8.07
CA HIS A 12 22.28 -4.58 6.89
C HIS A 12 22.66 -6.05 7.08
N THR A 13 23.00 -6.73 5.98
CA THR A 13 23.67 -8.03 6.04
C THR A 13 25.19 -7.86 6.14
N ASP A 14 25.94 -8.94 6.34
CA ASP A 14 27.42 -8.90 6.32
C ASP A 14 28.01 -8.73 4.91
N GLU A 15 27.17 -8.70 3.85
CA GLU A 15 27.63 -8.57 2.47
C GLU A 15 28.06 -7.13 2.15
N ILE A 16 29.32 -6.96 1.77
CA ILE A 16 29.86 -5.67 1.33
C ILE A 16 29.58 -5.49 -0.17
N ILE A 17 28.77 -4.48 -0.50
CA ILE A 17 28.36 -4.13 -1.87
C ILE A 17 29.15 -2.95 -2.46
N GLY A 18 30.04 -2.34 -1.68
CA GLY A 18 30.89 -1.24 -2.11
C GLY A 18 31.71 -0.65 -0.97
N HIS A 19 32.44 0.42 -1.25
CA HIS A 19 33.15 1.21 -0.25
C HIS A 19 32.87 2.70 -0.49
N LYS A 20 32.89 3.49 0.59
CA LYS A 20 32.86 4.96 0.52
C LYS A 20 34.25 5.50 0.19
N ASP A 21 34.33 6.79 -0.17
CA ASP A 21 35.59 7.49 -0.47
C ASP A 21 36.62 7.45 0.66
N ASN A 22 36.17 7.31 1.92
CA ASN A 22 37.04 7.18 3.10
C ASN A 22 37.50 5.74 3.39
N GLY A 23 37.14 4.76 2.54
CA GLY A 23 37.45 3.34 2.72
C GLY A 23 36.47 2.57 3.62
N ASP A 24 35.45 3.21 4.21
CA ASP A 24 34.42 2.48 4.97
C ASP A 24 33.64 1.53 4.05
N PRO A 25 33.35 0.29 4.46
CA PRO A 25 32.46 -0.59 3.70
C PRO A 25 31.04 -0.03 3.61
N ILE A 26 30.37 -0.39 2.52
CA ILE A 26 28.93 -0.21 2.30
C ILE A 26 28.32 -1.61 2.29
N TYR A 27 27.57 -1.93 3.35
CA TYR A 27 26.88 -3.21 3.47
C TYR A 27 25.52 -3.22 2.75
N ARG A 28 25.07 -4.38 2.27
CA ARG A 28 23.74 -4.55 1.66
C ARG A 28 22.65 -4.24 2.69
N PRO A 29 21.73 -3.28 2.43
CA PRO A 29 20.65 -2.98 3.35
C PRO A 29 19.74 -4.19 3.62
N ALA A 30 19.30 -4.33 4.87
CA ALA A 30 18.28 -5.29 5.27
C ALA A 30 17.02 -4.54 5.72
N TYR A 31 15.86 -5.02 5.25
CA TYR A 31 14.51 -4.51 5.56
C TYR A 31 13.74 -5.61 6.29
N GLY A 32 12.66 -5.26 7.00
CA GLY A 32 11.95 -6.22 7.86
C GLY A 32 12.63 -6.47 9.21
N THR A 33 13.60 -5.64 9.61
CA THR A 33 14.53 -5.92 10.72
C THR A 33 14.23 -5.15 12.00
N ILE A 34 13.01 -4.64 12.14
CA ILE A 34 12.54 -3.92 13.32
C ILE A 34 12.33 -4.90 14.49
N ASP A 35 13.15 -4.75 15.53
CA ASP A 35 13.15 -5.64 16.69
C ASP A 35 11.95 -5.39 17.63
N SER A 36 11.56 -6.41 18.39
CA SER A 36 10.61 -6.26 19.51
C SER A 36 11.29 -5.57 20.70
N PRO A 37 10.64 -4.60 21.38
CA PRO A 37 9.24 -4.17 21.26
C PRO A 37 9.00 -3.00 20.27
N GLY A 38 10.01 -2.61 19.50
CA GLY A 38 9.92 -1.53 18.49
C GLY A 38 8.99 -1.84 17.31
N ASN A 39 8.59 -3.10 17.12
CA ASN A 39 7.55 -3.47 16.18
C ASN A 39 6.12 -3.09 16.65
N SER A 40 5.91 -2.74 17.92
CA SER A 40 4.57 -2.38 18.42
C SER A 40 4.02 -1.10 17.76
N PRO A 41 2.75 -1.08 17.28
CA PRO A 41 2.13 0.12 16.71
C PRO A 41 2.02 1.28 17.71
N TYR A 42 1.88 0.96 19.01
CA TYR A 42 1.72 1.95 20.08
C TYR A 42 3.05 2.53 20.60
N ALA A 43 4.18 1.88 20.30
CA ALA A 43 5.50 2.39 20.64
C ALA A 43 5.95 3.48 19.65
N ILE A 44 6.73 4.44 20.14
CA ILE A 44 7.48 5.39 19.32
C ILE A 44 8.83 4.74 19.04
N THR A 45 9.02 4.23 17.82
CA THR A 45 10.20 3.46 17.44
C THR A 45 11.23 4.36 16.77
N VAL A 46 12.47 4.27 17.23
CA VAL A 46 13.53 5.24 16.91
C VAL A 46 14.70 4.55 16.21
N GLY A 47 14.95 4.92 14.95
CA GLY A 47 16.15 4.55 14.22
C GLY A 47 17.33 5.50 14.49
N ALA A 48 18.50 5.18 13.94
CA ALA A 48 19.74 5.91 14.20
C ALA A 48 20.23 6.69 12.98
N SER A 49 20.48 7.99 13.19
CA SER A 49 21.26 8.82 12.28
C SER A 49 22.73 8.90 12.70
N ASP A 50 23.57 9.30 11.74
CA ASP A 50 24.96 9.70 11.87
C ASP A 50 25.06 11.19 11.56
N SER A 51 25.28 12.01 12.58
CA SER A 51 25.41 13.46 12.42
C SER A 51 26.81 13.92 11.98
N ARG A 52 27.69 12.97 11.65
CA ARG A 52 29.09 13.21 11.24
C ARG A 52 29.91 14.04 12.23
N GLY A 53 29.44 14.18 13.47
CA GLY A 53 30.03 15.06 14.48
C GLY A 53 29.83 16.56 14.23
N THR A 54 28.92 16.97 13.34
CA THR A 54 28.61 18.37 13.07
C THR A 54 27.26 18.78 13.70
N ALA A 55 26.97 20.09 13.67
CA ALA A 55 25.68 20.64 14.08
C ALA A 55 24.77 21.01 12.90
N ARG A 56 25.24 20.80 11.66
CA ARG A 56 24.43 20.97 10.46
C ARG A 56 23.51 19.76 10.31
N ARG A 57 22.35 19.97 9.68
CA ARG A 57 21.37 18.93 9.36
C ARG A 57 21.48 18.46 7.92
N SER A 58 22.10 19.27 7.05
CA SER A 58 22.22 19.00 5.62
C SER A 58 23.20 17.88 5.26
N ASP A 59 24.15 17.53 6.14
CA ASP A 59 25.10 16.43 5.97
C ASP A 59 24.78 15.17 6.83
N ASP A 60 23.76 15.22 7.69
CA ASP A 60 23.28 14.07 8.45
C ASP A 60 22.93 12.90 7.51
N ALA A 61 23.28 11.69 7.94
CA ALA A 61 23.06 10.46 7.19
C ALA A 61 22.38 9.39 8.04
N MET A 62 21.87 8.33 7.41
CA MET A 62 21.43 7.14 8.15
C MET A 62 22.63 6.33 8.64
N ALA A 63 22.61 5.90 9.90
CA ALA A 63 23.57 4.93 10.38
C ALA A 63 23.25 3.56 9.74
N GLN A 64 24.24 2.95 9.07
CA GLN A 64 24.03 1.70 8.31
C GLN A 64 23.38 0.60 9.15
N PHE A 65 23.82 0.43 10.40
CA PHE A 65 23.30 -0.56 11.36
C PHE A 65 21.84 -0.32 11.77
N SER A 66 21.25 0.86 11.57
CA SER A 66 19.88 1.11 11.99
C SER A 66 18.92 0.15 11.29
N SER A 67 18.19 -0.65 12.07
CA SER A 67 17.11 -1.50 11.57
C SER A 67 16.10 -0.70 10.76
N LYS A 68 15.49 -1.36 9.77
CA LYS A 68 14.62 -0.75 8.75
C LYS A 68 13.32 -1.51 8.65
N GLY A 69 12.25 -0.77 8.37
CA GLY A 69 10.91 -1.29 8.16
C GLY A 69 10.78 -2.15 6.89
N PRO A 70 9.57 -2.62 6.60
CA PRO A 70 8.42 -2.58 7.51
C PRO A 70 8.64 -3.53 8.70
N THR A 71 7.65 -3.72 9.57
CA THR A 71 7.70 -4.86 10.51
C THR A 71 7.60 -6.18 9.75
N LEU A 72 8.22 -7.24 10.29
CA LEU A 72 8.40 -8.50 9.56
C LEU A 72 7.10 -9.27 9.26
N ILE A 73 6.12 -9.19 10.15
CA ILE A 73 4.91 -10.05 10.12
C ILE A 73 3.68 -9.30 9.64
N ASP A 74 3.46 -8.10 10.19
CA ASP A 74 2.27 -7.26 10.00
C ASP A 74 2.53 -6.05 9.08
N HIS A 75 3.73 -5.97 8.51
CA HIS A 75 4.14 -5.01 7.46
C HIS A 75 3.89 -3.52 7.75
N LEU A 76 3.84 -3.14 9.03
CA LEU A 76 3.67 -1.76 9.47
C LEU A 76 4.90 -0.90 9.17
N ALA A 77 4.68 0.35 8.80
CA ALA A 77 5.75 1.32 8.58
C ALA A 77 6.46 1.70 9.90
N LYS A 78 7.75 1.40 9.96
CA LYS A 78 8.65 1.65 11.10
C LYS A 78 10.07 1.94 10.57
N PRO A 79 10.94 2.64 11.32
CA PRO A 79 10.66 3.39 12.54
C PRO A 79 9.77 4.62 12.29
N GLU A 80 9.19 5.22 13.32
CA GLU A 80 8.45 6.49 13.18
C GLU A 80 9.37 7.66 12.82
N LEU A 81 10.58 7.68 13.40
CA LEU A 81 11.57 8.74 13.23
C LEU A 81 12.97 8.23 13.57
N VAL A 82 13.98 9.06 13.32
CA VAL A 82 15.37 8.79 13.72
C VAL A 82 15.92 9.87 14.66
N ALA A 83 16.99 9.54 15.36
CA ALA A 83 17.75 10.48 16.19
C ALA A 83 19.24 10.09 16.21
N PRO A 84 20.16 11.01 16.59
CA PRO A 84 21.60 10.72 16.60
C PRO A 84 21.90 9.46 17.40
N GLY A 85 22.47 8.46 16.73
CA GLY A 85 22.74 7.14 17.30
C GLY A 85 24.14 6.60 16.99
N ARG A 86 24.93 7.33 16.19
CA ARG A 86 26.32 7.01 15.89
C ARG A 86 27.24 8.07 16.50
N ALA A 87 28.33 7.61 17.13
CA ALA A 87 29.32 8.44 17.81
C ALA A 87 28.73 9.36 18.90
N VAL A 88 27.70 8.89 19.61
CA VAL A 88 27.05 9.64 20.69
C VAL A 88 27.92 9.60 21.93
N VAL A 89 28.38 10.77 22.40
CA VAL A 89 29.10 10.89 23.68
C VAL A 89 28.09 10.87 24.83
N ALA A 90 28.20 9.87 25.70
CA ALA A 90 27.35 9.73 26.89
C ALA A 90 28.19 9.38 28.14
N ALA A 91 27.58 9.46 29.31
CA ALA A 91 28.23 9.13 30.57
C ALA A 91 28.66 7.66 30.61
N MET A 92 29.90 7.40 31.04
CA MET A 92 30.46 6.05 31.15
C MET A 92 30.26 5.52 32.58
N SER A 93 29.80 4.27 32.72
CA SER A 93 29.76 3.62 34.03
C SER A 93 31.17 3.49 34.61
N GLN A 94 31.31 3.83 35.89
CA GLN A 94 32.57 3.68 36.63
C GLN A 94 32.72 2.29 37.26
N GLU A 95 31.66 1.46 37.22
CA GLU A 95 31.63 0.12 37.83
C GLU A 95 32.20 -0.97 36.92
N ASN A 96 32.20 -0.76 35.59
CA ASN A 96 32.74 -1.71 34.62
C ASN A 96 33.89 -1.10 33.79
N PRO A 97 35.15 -1.21 34.24
CA PRO A 97 36.29 -0.66 33.53
C PRO A 97 36.68 -1.45 32.26
N SER A 98 36.10 -2.63 31.98
CA SER A 98 36.52 -3.45 30.83
C SER A 98 36.26 -2.74 29.50
N THR A 99 35.12 -2.06 29.36
CA THR A 99 34.72 -1.38 28.12
C THR A 99 35.70 -0.27 27.72
N ALA A 100 36.26 0.44 28.70
CA ALA A 100 37.30 1.46 28.49
C ALA A 100 38.67 0.83 28.16
N ALA A 101 38.98 -0.34 28.71
CA ALA A 101 40.22 -1.06 28.43
C ALA A 101 40.22 -1.76 27.05
N GLU A 102 39.06 -2.28 26.63
CA GLU A 102 38.86 -2.92 25.32
C GLU A 102 38.90 -1.91 24.17
N ARG A 103 38.39 -0.69 24.40
CA ARG A 103 38.28 0.38 23.39
C ARG A 103 38.67 1.76 23.98
N PRO A 104 39.97 1.96 24.30
CA PRO A 104 40.45 3.22 24.86
C PRO A 104 40.30 4.39 23.88
N ASP A 105 40.23 4.11 22.57
CA ASP A 105 39.98 5.08 21.49
C ASP A 105 38.62 5.78 21.59
N ARG A 106 37.66 5.21 22.33
CA ARG A 106 36.31 5.74 22.52
C ARG A 106 36.10 6.50 23.82
N VAL A 107 37.06 6.44 24.74
CA VAL A 107 37.03 7.14 26.03
C VAL A 107 37.29 8.63 25.79
N ILE A 108 36.40 9.49 26.26
CA ILE A 108 36.50 10.93 26.04
C ILE A 108 37.26 11.59 27.19
N THR A 109 38.37 12.23 26.85
CA THR A 109 39.12 13.09 27.78
C THR A 109 38.35 14.39 28.04
N PRO A 110 38.01 14.72 29.30
CA PRO A 110 37.34 15.97 29.62
C PRO A 110 38.18 17.21 29.28
N THR A 111 37.53 18.30 28.84
CA THR A 111 38.17 19.59 28.54
C THR A 111 38.28 20.52 29.75
N GLY A 112 37.61 20.21 30.86
CA GLY A 112 37.61 21.01 32.09
C GLY A 112 38.66 20.55 33.12
N ALA A 113 39.36 21.51 33.73
CA ALA A 113 40.32 21.22 34.80
C ALA A 113 39.61 20.59 36.01
N GLY A 114 40.13 19.45 36.49
CA GLY A 114 39.57 18.72 37.64
C GLY A 114 38.34 17.85 37.33
N ALA A 115 37.90 17.77 36.07
CA ALA A 115 36.85 16.83 35.68
C ALA A 115 37.37 15.37 35.78
N PRO A 116 36.54 14.42 36.26
CA PRO A 116 36.95 13.02 36.39
C PRO A 116 37.31 12.42 35.02
N GLN A 117 38.50 11.83 34.92
CA GLN A 117 38.90 11.07 33.74
C GLN A 117 37.96 9.87 33.53
N ASN A 118 37.79 9.46 32.27
CA ASN A 118 36.95 8.33 31.88
C ASN A 118 35.46 8.48 32.29
N ALA A 119 34.98 9.71 32.49
CA ALA A 119 33.58 9.99 32.81
C ALA A 119 32.63 9.86 31.59
N TYR A 120 33.17 9.92 30.37
CA TYR A 120 32.41 9.92 29.12
C TYR A 120 33.00 8.96 28.10
N TYR A 121 32.14 8.39 27.26
CA TYR A 121 32.51 7.40 26.25
C TYR A 121 31.64 7.56 25.00
N THR A 122 32.21 7.16 23.86
CA THR A 122 31.59 7.27 22.53
C THR A 122 30.85 6.00 22.15
N TYR A 123 29.53 6.09 22.07
CA TYR A 123 28.62 4.97 21.84
C TYR A 123 27.99 4.97 20.44
N TYR A 124 27.47 3.80 20.07
CA TYR A 124 26.85 3.51 18.76
C TYR A 124 25.66 2.57 18.97
N GLY A 125 24.53 2.85 18.33
CA GLY A 125 23.34 2.00 18.33
C GLY A 125 22.04 2.79 18.43
N THR A 126 20.93 2.22 17.95
CA THR A 126 19.58 2.78 18.14
C THR A 126 19.18 2.87 19.63
N SER A 127 19.84 2.09 20.49
CA SER A 127 19.80 2.19 21.96
C SER A 127 20.23 3.56 22.50
N PHE A 128 20.98 4.36 21.73
CA PHE A 128 21.36 5.74 22.08
C PHE A 128 20.49 6.79 21.40
N SER A 129 19.87 6.47 20.25
CA SER A 129 18.83 7.30 19.63
C SER A 129 17.54 7.35 20.46
N ALA A 130 17.10 6.21 21.01
CA ALA A 130 15.90 6.12 21.83
C ALA A 130 15.89 7.09 23.04
N PRO A 131 16.93 7.18 23.91
CA PRO A 131 16.94 8.13 25.01
C PRO A 131 16.98 9.60 24.58
N VAL A 132 17.52 9.94 23.39
CA VAL A 132 17.42 11.32 22.84
C VAL A 132 15.97 11.70 22.56
N VAL A 133 15.18 10.78 21.99
CA VAL A 133 13.74 10.97 21.79
C VAL A 133 13.00 10.98 23.13
N SER A 134 13.34 10.10 24.08
CA SER A 134 12.75 10.11 25.43
C SER A 134 12.99 11.44 26.18
N GLY A 135 14.18 12.03 26.06
CA GLY A 135 14.48 13.36 26.59
C GLY A 135 13.64 14.46 25.91
N THR A 136 13.44 14.35 24.59
CA THR A 136 12.54 15.24 23.84
C THR A 136 11.10 15.11 24.32
N VAL A 137 10.61 13.90 24.54
CA VAL A 137 9.27 13.62 25.12
C VAL A 137 9.13 14.25 26.51
N ALA A 138 10.16 14.18 27.35
CA ALA A 138 10.13 14.79 28.68
C ALA A 138 9.96 16.33 28.59
N LEU A 139 10.67 16.99 27.68
CA LEU A 139 10.52 18.44 27.43
C LEU A 139 9.13 18.80 26.87
N MET A 140 8.55 17.95 26.02
CA MET A 140 7.18 18.14 25.51
C MET A 140 6.13 18.01 26.63
N LEU A 141 6.28 17.03 27.52
CA LEU A 141 5.40 16.82 28.67
C LEU A 141 5.57 17.88 29.77
N GLU A 142 6.78 18.44 29.92
CA GLU A 142 7.00 19.63 30.75
C GLU A 142 6.26 20.84 30.17
N ALA A 143 6.35 21.05 28.86
CA ALA A 143 5.69 22.15 28.17
C ALA A 143 4.15 22.03 28.15
N ASN A 144 3.61 20.81 28.04
CA ASN A 144 2.18 20.55 28.17
C ASN A 144 1.92 19.15 28.79
N LYS A 145 1.51 19.12 30.06
CA LYS A 145 1.23 17.90 30.83
C LYS A 145 -0.03 17.15 30.39
N SER A 146 -0.87 17.74 29.53
CA SER A 146 -2.12 17.13 29.03
C SER A 146 -1.95 16.35 27.73
N LEU A 147 -0.73 16.27 27.16
CA LEU A 147 -0.51 15.53 25.93
C LEU A 147 -0.72 14.02 26.13
N THR A 148 -1.59 13.43 25.29
CA THR A 148 -1.74 11.98 25.21
C THR A 148 -0.54 11.37 24.46
N PRO A 149 -0.26 10.06 24.61
CA PRO A 149 0.81 9.40 23.85
C PRO A 149 0.66 9.55 22.33
N ALA A 150 -0.57 9.57 21.81
CA ALA A 150 -0.85 9.81 20.40
C ALA A 150 -0.47 11.24 19.98
N LEU A 151 -0.78 12.26 20.78
CA LEU A 151 -0.36 13.64 20.51
C LEU A 151 1.15 13.81 20.58
N VAL A 152 1.83 13.12 21.49
CA VAL A 152 3.30 13.10 21.55
C VAL A 152 3.90 12.45 20.29
N LYS A 153 3.42 11.26 19.91
CA LYS A 153 3.84 10.55 18.69
C LYS A 153 3.63 11.40 17.44
N ALA A 154 2.42 11.95 17.26
CA ALA A 154 2.07 12.83 16.15
C ALA A 154 2.93 14.10 16.11
N SER A 155 3.24 14.70 17.26
CA SER A 155 4.08 15.91 17.31
C SER A 155 5.51 15.64 16.88
N LEU A 156 6.12 14.55 17.36
CA LEU A 156 7.46 14.14 16.97
C LEU A 156 7.53 13.84 15.46
N VAL A 157 6.58 13.06 14.94
CA VAL A 157 6.47 12.72 13.51
C VAL A 157 6.26 13.96 12.64
N ARG A 158 5.35 14.86 13.03
CA ARG A 158 5.05 16.09 12.28
C ARG A 158 6.20 17.09 12.24
N THR A 159 7.03 17.11 13.28
CA THR A 159 8.12 18.10 13.42
C THR A 159 9.49 17.55 13.05
N ALA A 160 9.61 16.23 12.88
CA ALA A 160 10.79 15.58 12.32
C ALA A 160 11.26 16.26 11.02
N SER A 161 12.55 16.12 10.73
CA SER A 161 13.25 16.82 9.66
C SER A 161 13.84 15.79 8.71
N ALA A 162 13.31 15.71 7.49
CA ALA A 162 13.67 14.66 6.55
C ALA A 162 15.16 14.76 6.12
N LEU A 163 15.87 13.64 6.23
CA LEU A 163 17.23 13.49 5.69
C LEU A 163 17.21 13.58 4.16
N PRO A 164 18.31 14.05 3.52
CA PRO A 164 18.37 14.28 2.06
C PRO A 164 17.87 13.08 1.24
N ALA A 165 16.95 13.35 0.31
CA ALA A 165 16.28 12.29 -0.45
C ALA A 165 17.25 11.43 -1.31
N SER A 166 18.38 12.00 -1.72
CA SER A 166 19.45 11.32 -2.46
C SER A 166 20.17 10.21 -1.69
N LEU A 167 19.97 10.11 -0.37
CA LEU A 167 20.51 9.02 0.45
C LEU A 167 19.73 7.71 0.32
N PHE A 168 18.61 7.69 -0.42
CA PHE A 168 17.68 6.57 -0.48
C PHE A 168 17.38 6.18 -1.93
N PRO A 169 17.33 4.88 -2.26
CA PRO A 169 17.12 4.41 -3.63
C PRO A 169 15.69 4.62 -4.15
N SER A 170 14.71 4.78 -3.25
CA SER A 170 13.30 5.03 -3.61
C SER A 170 12.56 5.77 -2.50
N ARG A 171 11.33 6.25 -2.78
CA ARG A 171 10.45 6.89 -1.78
C ARG A 171 10.01 5.92 -0.69
N ALA A 172 9.71 4.67 -1.04
CA ALA A 172 9.37 3.62 -0.07
C ALA A 172 10.57 3.31 0.84
N ALA A 173 11.76 3.10 0.26
CA ALA A 173 12.99 2.88 1.02
C ALA A 173 13.33 4.06 1.95
N ASN A 174 13.02 5.29 1.53
CA ASN A 174 13.17 6.49 2.34
C ASN A 174 12.32 6.41 3.62
N VAL A 175 11.00 6.22 3.50
CA VAL A 175 10.12 6.19 4.69
C VAL A 175 10.37 4.96 5.57
N LEU A 176 10.62 3.79 4.99
CA LEU A 176 10.93 2.57 5.75
C LEU A 176 12.31 2.61 6.44
N THR A 177 13.17 3.59 6.11
CA THR A 177 14.50 3.73 6.73
C THR A 177 14.58 4.88 7.72
N GLN A 178 14.10 6.08 7.36
CA GLN A 178 14.17 7.27 8.23
C GLN A 178 12.83 7.64 8.90
N GLY A 179 11.73 6.93 8.60
CA GLY A 179 10.40 7.30 9.04
C GLY A 179 10.01 8.69 8.54
N ALA A 180 9.52 9.52 9.46
CA ALA A 180 9.19 10.92 9.20
C ALA A 180 10.42 11.84 9.01
N GLY A 181 11.61 11.36 9.41
CA GLY A 181 12.87 12.09 9.43
C GLY A 181 13.52 12.11 10.81
N GLU A 182 14.52 12.98 10.97
CA GLU A 182 15.25 13.11 12.22
C GLU A 182 14.56 14.04 13.23
N VAL A 183 14.63 13.70 14.53
CA VAL A 183 14.00 14.45 15.61
C VAL A 183 14.40 15.95 15.63
N ASN A 184 13.38 16.79 15.73
CA ASN A 184 13.53 18.24 15.92
C ASN A 184 12.90 18.63 17.26
N ALA A 185 13.70 18.55 18.33
CA ALA A 185 13.21 18.76 19.69
C ALA A 185 12.60 20.16 19.90
N ALA A 186 13.15 21.19 19.26
CA ALA A 186 12.65 22.55 19.39
C ALA A 186 11.24 22.70 18.78
N ALA A 187 11.03 22.20 17.56
CA ALA A 187 9.73 22.24 16.90
C ALA A 187 8.71 21.32 17.58
N ALA A 188 9.13 20.15 18.08
CA ALA A 188 8.27 19.25 18.86
C ALA A 188 7.77 19.90 20.15
N VAL A 189 8.62 20.67 20.86
CA VAL A 189 8.26 21.42 22.07
C VAL A 189 7.41 22.66 21.75
N GLU A 190 7.63 23.33 20.61
CA GLU A 190 6.77 24.42 20.16
C GLU A 190 5.34 23.92 19.84
N LEU A 191 5.23 22.82 19.10
CA LEU A 191 3.95 22.16 18.82
C LEU A 191 3.30 21.62 20.10
N ALA A 192 4.06 21.11 21.08
CA ALA A 192 3.56 20.73 22.39
C ALA A 192 2.84 21.90 23.13
N ARG A 193 3.38 23.12 23.02
CA ARG A 193 2.79 24.35 23.58
C ARG A 193 1.57 24.85 22.80
N ALA A 194 1.45 24.48 21.52
CA ALA A 194 0.32 24.88 20.69
C ALA A 194 -0.99 24.18 21.09
N PHE A 195 -0.92 22.94 21.60
CA PHE A 195 -2.10 22.22 22.09
C PHE A 195 -2.76 22.92 23.28
N VAL A 196 -4.07 22.74 23.42
CA VAL A 196 -4.80 23.19 24.62
C VAL A 196 -4.27 22.50 25.89
N PRO A 197 -4.38 23.13 27.08
CA PRO A 197 -3.86 22.57 28.34
C PRO A 197 -4.71 21.43 28.94
N ASN A 198 -5.70 20.94 28.21
CA ASN A 198 -6.62 19.86 28.59
C ASN A 198 -6.81 18.84 27.44
N ALA A 199 -5.77 18.63 26.64
CA ALA A 199 -5.81 17.83 25.42
C ALA A 199 -6.17 16.35 25.68
N ASP A 200 -5.93 15.86 26.91
CA ASP A 200 -6.34 14.56 27.45
C ASP A 200 -7.86 14.38 27.60
N LYS A 201 -8.62 15.48 27.61
CA LYS A 201 -10.07 15.51 27.90
C LYS A 201 -10.91 16.05 26.74
N LEU A 202 -10.31 16.19 25.56
CA LEU A 202 -11.00 16.67 24.38
C LEU A 202 -12.09 15.70 23.94
N LYS A 203 -13.23 16.27 23.53
CA LYS A 203 -14.34 15.56 22.86
C LYS A 203 -14.34 15.87 21.37
N ALA A 204 -14.99 15.02 20.58
CA ALA A 204 -15.20 15.26 19.15
C ALA A 204 -15.78 16.67 18.89
N GLY A 205 -15.27 17.34 17.86
CA GLY A 205 -15.63 18.73 17.52
C GLY A 205 -14.96 19.82 18.36
N GLN A 206 -14.21 19.49 19.42
CA GLN A 206 -13.45 20.49 20.19
C GLN A 206 -12.10 20.83 19.53
N LYS A 207 -11.66 22.08 19.69
CA LYS A 207 -10.39 22.56 19.14
C LYS A 207 -9.21 21.93 19.88
N VAL A 208 -8.31 21.32 19.11
CA VAL A 208 -7.09 20.66 19.59
C VAL A 208 -5.98 21.67 19.92
N PHE A 209 -5.93 22.78 19.18
CA PHE A 209 -4.97 23.88 19.39
C PHE A 209 -5.58 25.06 20.16
N SER A 210 -4.71 25.78 20.85
CA SER A 210 -5.02 27.04 21.53
C SER A 210 -5.56 28.10 20.53
N PRO A 211 -6.39 29.05 20.98
CA PRO A 211 -6.94 30.08 20.11
C PRO A 211 -5.87 30.83 19.31
N ASN A 212 -6.15 31.08 18.04
CA ASN A 212 -5.28 31.75 17.07
C ASN A 212 -3.97 31.01 16.70
N VAL A 213 -3.77 29.77 17.17
CA VAL A 213 -2.67 28.90 16.69
C VAL A 213 -3.19 27.97 15.59
N THR A 214 -2.44 27.86 14.50
CA THR A 214 -2.69 26.92 13.40
C THR A 214 -1.41 26.14 13.10
N LEU A 215 -1.54 25.02 12.36
CA LEU A 215 -0.35 24.30 11.87
C LEU A 215 0.51 25.15 10.92
N GLY A 216 -0.05 26.17 10.28
CA GLY A 216 0.68 27.10 9.40
C GLY A 216 1.39 28.24 10.13
N SER A 217 1.05 28.53 11.39
CA SER A 217 1.76 29.51 12.23
C SER A 217 2.94 28.91 13.00
N LEU A 218 3.18 27.60 12.87
CA LEU A 218 4.36 26.92 13.41
C LEU A 218 5.46 27.01 12.35
N HIS A 219 6.44 27.90 12.58
CA HIS A 219 7.42 28.27 11.58
C HIS A 219 8.61 27.29 11.52
N ALA A 220 9.36 27.32 10.42
CA ALA A 220 10.63 26.61 10.32
C ALA A 220 11.64 27.19 11.32
N LEU A 221 12.22 26.33 12.16
CA LEU A 221 13.21 26.71 13.17
C LEU A 221 14.64 26.58 12.63
N LYS A 222 15.57 27.31 13.24
CA LYS A 222 16.99 27.21 12.92
C LYS A 222 17.72 26.23 13.83
N ILE A 223 18.41 25.27 13.24
CA ILE A 223 19.29 24.30 13.93
C ILE A 223 20.68 24.42 13.29
N GLY A 224 21.74 24.57 14.09
CA GLY A 224 23.10 24.74 13.55
C GLY A 224 23.33 25.98 12.68
N GLY A 225 22.37 26.91 12.65
CA GLY A 225 22.33 28.06 11.73
C GLY A 225 21.55 27.80 10.43
N GLU A 226 21.21 26.56 10.12
CA GLU A 226 20.41 26.17 8.96
C GLU A 226 18.91 26.29 9.27
N SER A 227 18.10 26.78 8.31
CA SER A 227 16.64 26.77 8.43
C SER A 227 16.11 25.38 8.11
N VAL A 228 15.53 24.70 9.10
CA VAL A 228 15.04 23.33 8.95
C VAL A 228 13.52 23.35 8.82
N ALA A 229 13.03 22.97 7.63
CA ALA A 229 11.60 22.89 7.37
C ALA A 229 10.97 21.68 8.08
N PRO A 230 9.80 21.84 8.75
CA PRO A 230 9.10 20.72 9.36
C PRO A 230 8.58 19.74 8.30
N SER A 231 8.59 18.44 8.59
CA SER A 231 8.18 17.39 7.66
C SER A 231 6.69 17.45 7.32
N ASN A 232 6.38 17.59 6.03
CA ASN A 232 5.04 17.47 5.48
C ASN A 232 4.68 16.03 5.03
N ARG A 233 5.43 15.01 5.49
CA ARG A 233 5.49 13.69 4.83
C ARG A 233 4.59 12.62 5.43
N VAL A 234 4.00 12.84 6.61
CA VAL A 234 3.14 11.87 7.29
C VAL A 234 1.89 12.57 7.82
N LEU A 235 0.73 12.10 7.37
CA LEU A 235 -0.55 12.36 8.00
C LEU A 235 -0.98 11.05 8.71
N TYR A 236 -1.07 11.09 10.03
CA TYR A 236 -1.49 9.95 10.85
C TYR A 236 -2.82 10.29 11.52
N SER A 237 -3.84 9.47 11.29
CA SER A 237 -5.19 9.65 11.85
C SER A 237 -5.62 8.42 12.65
N ASN A 238 -6.01 8.63 13.91
CA ASN A 238 -6.75 7.65 14.69
C ASN A 238 -8.24 7.98 14.60
N GLY A 239 -8.90 7.47 13.57
CA GLY A 239 -10.30 7.74 13.25
C GLY A 239 -10.50 8.46 11.92
N ILE A 240 -11.72 8.92 11.68
CA ILE A 240 -12.18 9.44 10.38
C ILE A 240 -11.57 10.82 10.09
N LEU A 241 -10.91 10.94 8.93
CA LEU A 241 -10.39 12.21 8.41
C LEU A 241 -11.45 12.87 7.50
N PHE A 242 -12.14 13.89 8.00
CA PHE A 242 -13.01 14.74 7.16
C PHE A 242 -12.22 15.92 6.58
N LYS A 243 -12.35 16.17 5.27
CA LYS A 243 -11.74 17.34 4.62
C LYS A 243 -12.44 17.73 3.31
N ASP A 244 -13.00 18.93 3.27
CA ASP A 244 -13.71 19.51 2.12
C ASP A 244 -12.74 20.01 1.00
N SER A 245 -11.56 19.39 0.83
CA SER A 245 -10.52 19.87 -0.10
C SER A 245 -9.45 18.80 -0.41
N PRO A 246 -8.92 18.74 -1.65
CA PRO A 246 -8.00 17.67 -2.11
C PRO A 246 -6.84 17.36 -1.17
N VAL A 247 -6.63 16.09 -0.82
CA VAL A 247 -5.53 15.60 0.02
C VAL A 247 -4.30 15.30 -0.85
N LEU A 248 -3.52 16.34 -1.14
CA LEU A 248 -2.23 16.20 -1.83
C LEU A 248 -1.12 15.88 -0.81
N VAL A 249 -0.62 14.63 -0.82
CA VAL A 249 0.49 14.19 0.04
C VAL A 249 1.73 13.90 -0.81
N ASN A 250 2.87 14.51 -0.47
CA ASN A 250 4.18 14.17 -1.04
C ASN A 250 4.90 13.15 -0.12
N GLY A 251 4.21 12.07 0.24
CA GLY A 251 4.58 11.14 1.32
C GLY A 251 3.53 10.04 1.51
N ILE A 252 3.63 9.27 2.60
CA ILE A 252 2.74 8.13 2.88
C ILE A 252 1.60 8.57 3.80
N MET A 253 0.38 8.14 3.46
CA MET A 253 -0.80 8.25 4.32
C MET A 253 -1.00 6.94 5.09
N LEU A 254 -1.16 7.02 6.41
CA LEU A 254 -1.41 5.86 7.27
C LEU A 254 -2.67 6.13 8.11
N SER A 255 -3.67 5.28 7.96
CA SER A 255 -4.99 5.38 8.61
C SER A 255 -5.30 4.08 9.35
N ASP A 256 -5.49 4.16 10.66
CA ASP A 256 -5.99 3.03 11.47
C ASP A 256 -7.53 2.97 11.41
N GLY A 257 -8.11 3.04 10.19
CA GLY A 257 -9.55 3.13 9.94
C GLY A 257 -9.94 3.52 8.50
N ILE A 258 -11.25 3.67 8.25
CA ILE A 258 -11.83 4.00 6.93
C ILE A 258 -11.40 5.42 6.49
N MET A 259 -10.94 5.55 5.25
CA MET A 259 -10.73 6.84 4.59
C MET A 259 -11.95 7.19 3.74
N LEU A 260 -12.49 8.40 3.91
CA LEU A 260 -13.59 8.94 3.10
C LEU A 260 -13.14 10.30 2.56
N SER A 261 -13.30 10.55 1.27
CA SER A 261 -12.75 11.73 0.60
C SER A 261 -13.60 12.13 -0.61
N ASP A 262 -14.24 13.29 -0.56
CA ASP A 262 -14.94 13.87 -1.70
C ASP A 262 -13.92 14.37 -2.76
N GLY A 263 -13.43 13.50 -3.64
CA GLY A 263 -12.51 13.89 -4.71
C GLY A 263 -11.70 12.77 -5.37
N ILE A 264 -10.46 13.12 -5.76
CA ILE A 264 -9.49 12.22 -6.42
C ILE A 264 -8.44 11.78 -5.40
N MET A 265 -8.21 10.47 -5.27
CA MET A 265 -7.18 9.87 -4.42
C MET A 265 -6.09 9.20 -5.26
N LEU A 266 -4.82 9.52 -4.98
CA LEU A 266 -3.63 8.94 -5.62
C LEU A 266 -2.69 8.36 -4.56
N SER A 267 -2.33 7.08 -4.65
CA SER A 267 -1.34 6.43 -3.78
C SER A 267 -0.72 5.22 -4.47
N ASP A 268 0.39 4.71 -3.91
CA ASP A 268 0.87 3.36 -4.18
C ASP A 268 0.52 2.52 -2.92
N GLY A 269 -0.21 1.40 -3.04
CA GLY A 269 -0.53 0.49 -1.92
C GLY A 269 -2.00 0.06 -1.78
N ILE A 270 -2.52 0.07 -0.55
CA ILE A 270 -3.90 -0.33 -0.23
C ILE A 270 -4.75 0.94 -0.06
N MET A 271 -5.86 1.07 -0.81
CA MET A 271 -6.80 2.19 -0.69
C MET A 271 -8.23 1.75 -0.41
N LEU A 272 -8.96 2.56 0.36
CA LEU A 272 -10.37 2.40 0.69
C LEU A 272 -11.07 3.75 0.54
N GLY A 273 -12.21 3.82 -0.15
CA GLY A 273 -13.07 5.02 -0.16
C GLY A 273 -13.96 5.18 -1.40
N ASP A 274 -14.85 6.16 -1.36
CA ASP A 274 -15.81 6.42 -2.44
C ASP A 274 -15.34 7.61 -3.29
N GLY A 275 -15.54 7.58 -4.62
CA GLY A 275 -15.22 8.69 -5.52
C GLY A 275 -14.42 8.30 -6.76
N ILE A 276 -13.28 8.97 -7.01
CA ILE A 276 -12.34 8.60 -8.09
C ILE A 276 -10.98 8.24 -7.49
N MET A 277 -10.48 7.03 -7.75
CA MET A 277 -9.29 6.48 -7.12
C MET A 277 -8.31 5.93 -8.15
N LEU A 278 -7.01 6.23 -8.01
CA LEU A 278 -5.94 5.69 -8.85
C LEU A 278 -4.80 5.15 -7.97
N SER A 279 -4.53 3.83 -7.99
CA SER A 279 -3.46 3.20 -7.18
C SER A 279 -3.08 1.79 -7.62
N ASP A 280 -1.82 1.43 -7.42
CA ASP A 280 -1.31 0.07 -7.58
C ASP A 280 -1.37 -0.68 -6.23
N GLY A 281 -2.01 -1.85 -6.15
CA GLY A 281 -2.04 -2.71 -4.95
C GLY A 281 -3.40 -3.36 -4.66
N ILE A 282 -4.10 -2.88 -3.61
CA ILE A 282 -5.43 -3.39 -3.23
C ILE A 282 -6.40 -2.21 -3.06
N MET A 283 -7.48 -2.16 -3.83
CA MET A 283 -8.47 -1.06 -3.77
C MET A 283 -9.86 -1.58 -3.45
N LEU A 284 -10.62 -0.92 -2.56
CA LEU A 284 -12.06 -1.15 -2.39
C LEU A 284 -12.85 0.17 -2.25
N GLY A 285 -13.99 0.28 -2.92
CA GLY A 285 -14.98 1.34 -2.66
C GLY A 285 -15.86 1.70 -3.87
N ASP A 286 -16.74 2.68 -3.72
CA ASP A 286 -17.78 2.97 -4.71
C ASP A 286 -17.36 4.10 -5.68
N GLY A 287 -17.59 3.94 -6.99
CA GLY A 287 -17.36 4.99 -7.99
C GLY A 287 -16.40 4.61 -9.12
N ILE A 288 -15.43 5.46 -9.45
CA ILE A 288 -14.48 5.24 -10.57
C ILE A 288 -13.11 4.85 -10.02
N LEU A 289 -12.75 3.57 -10.09
CA LEU A 289 -11.44 3.06 -9.66
C LEU A 289 -10.57 2.75 -10.88
N MET A 290 -9.28 3.10 -10.87
CA MET A 290 -8.31 2.56 -11.83
C MET A 290 -6.97 2.15 -11.21
N GLY A 291 -6.37 1.04 -11.68
CA GLY A 291 -5.04 0.61 -11.22
C GLY A 291 -4.79 -0.90 -11.24
N GLU A 292 -3.58 -1.30 -10.86
CA GLU A 292 -3.09 -2.68 -10.95
C GLU A 292 -3.24 -3.43 -9.59
N GLY A 293 -3.64 -4.71 -9.60
CA GLY A 293 -3.65 -5.59 -8.42
C GLY A 293 -5.01 -6.21 -8.10
N TYR A 294 -5.49 -6.06 -6.86
CA TYR A 294 -6.78 -6.59 -6.40
C TYR A 294 -7.78 -5.45 -6.19
N VAL A 295 -8.90 -5.41 -6.91
CA VAL A 295 -9.83 -4.27 -6.86
C VAL A 295 -11.28 -4.70 -6.68
N LEU A 296 -12.02 -4.06 -5.77
CA LEU A 296 -13.45 -4.24 -5.52
C LEU A 296 -14.22 -2.92 -5.70
N ASN A 297 -15.21 -2.86 -6.60
CA ASN A 297 -15.94 -1.63 -6.94
C ASN A 297 -17.47 -1.81 -6.99
N CYS A 298 -18.23 -0.77 -6.62
CA CYS A 298 -19.59 -0.55 -7.10
C CYS A 298 -19.61 0.70 -7.99
N GLY A 299 -19.47 0.55 -9.32
CA GLY A 299 -19.34 1.69 -10.24
C GLY A 299 -18.64 1.38 -11.57
N ILE A 300 -17.55 2.08 -11.89
CA ILE A 300 -16.72 1.90 -13.09
C ILE A 300 -15.28 1.55 -12.68
N LEU A 301 -14.80 0.37 -13.05
CA LEU A 301 -13.47 -0.15 -12.71
C LEU A 301 -12.62 -0.29 -13.97
N MET A 302 -11.35 0.13 -13.95
CA MET A 302 -10.38 -0.06 -15.04
C MET A 302 -9.02 -0.53 -14.51
N GLY A 303 -8.53 -1.74 -14.83
CA GLY A 303 -7.27 -2.20 -14.23
C GLY A 303 -6.68 -3.50 -14.77
N GLU A 304 -5.62 -3.98 -14.12
CA GLU A 304 -5.01 -5.28 -14.40
C GLU A 304 -4.95 -6.11 -13.09
N GLY A 305 -5.18 -7.42 -13.15
CA GLY A 305 -5.08 -8.33 -12.01
C GLY A 305 -6.38 -9.05 -11.66
N ILE A 306 -6.87 -8.90 -10.43
CA ILE A 306 -8.11 -9.54 -9.95
C ILE A 306 -9.12 -8.44 -9.59
N LEU A 307 -10.07 -8.24 -10.49
CA LEU A 307 -11.10 -7.21 -10.45
C LEU A 307 -12.42 -7.83 -10.01
N MET A 308 -13.14 -7.18 -9.11
CA MET A 308 -14.44 -7.64 -8.61
C MET A 308 -15.40 -6.46 -8.46
N GLY A 309 -16.71 -6.64 -8.64
CA GLY A 309 -17.65 -5.54 -8.43
C GLY A 309 -18.99 -5.59 -9.15
N GLU A 310 -19.78 -4.54 -8.95
CA GLU A 310 -21.03 -4.28 -9.65
C GLU A 310 -20.89 -3.03 -10.54
N GLY A 311 -21.39 -3.06 -11.78
CA GLY A 311 -21.39 -1.91 -12.69
C GLY A 311 -20.67 -2.15 -14.01
N ILE A 312 -19.60 -1.40 -14.30
CA ILE A 312 -18.78 -1.53 -15.52
C ILE A 312 -17.35 -1.87 -15.10
N LEU A 313 -16.86 -3.07 -15.42
CA LEU A 313 -15.47 -3.45 -15.17
C LEU A 313 -14.72 -3.59 -16.50
N MET A 314 -13.53 -3.01 -16.60
CA MET A 314 -12.63 -3.12 -17.74
C MET A 314 -11.24 -3.57 -17.28
N GLY A 315 -10.63 -4.57 -17.91
CA GLY A 315 -9.26 -4.95 -17.52
C GLY A 315 -8.72 -6.29 -18.00
N GLU A 316 -7.47 -6.57 -17.66
CA GLU A 316 -6.80 -7.86 -17.93
C GLU A 316 -6.69 -8.69 -16.65
N GLY A 317 -6.95 -10.00 -16.73
CA GLY A 317 -6.77 -10.95 -15.63
C GLY A 317 -8.03 -11.72 -15.23
N ILE A 318 -8.51 -11.58 -13.99
CA ILE A 318 -9.71 -12.25 -13.49
C ILE A 318 -10.75 -11.20 -13.11
N LEU A 319 -11.92 -11.20 -13.78
CA LEU A 319 -13.04 -10.31 -13.43
C LEU A 319 -14.19 -11.11 -12.80
N MET A 320 -14.70 -10.67 -11.63
CA MET A 320 -15.87 -11.28 -10.97
C MET A 320 -16.93 -10.23 -10.63
N GLY A 321 -18.06 -10.19 -11.33
CA GLY A 321 -19.02 -9.11 -11.11
C GLY A 321 -20.34 -9.19 -11.86
N GLU A 322 -21.25 -8.29 -11.49
CA GLU A 322 -22.55 -8.10 -12.17
C GLU A 322 -22.55 -6.79 -12.97
N GLY A 323 -22.98 -6.82 -14.24
CA GLY A 323 -23.11 -5.62 -15.08
C GLY A 323 -22.46 -5.73 -16.46
N ILE A 324 -21.56 -4.81 -16.82
CA ILE A 324 -20.82 -4.80 -18.09
C ILE A 324 -19.36 -5.14 -17.82
N LEU A 325 -18.87 -6.22 -18.40
CA LEU A 325 -17.51 -6.74 -18.22
C LEU A 325 -16.77 -6.68 -19.56
N MET A 326 -15.64 -5.97 -19.62
CA MET A 326 -14.78 -5.87 -20.79
C MET A 326 -13.35 -6.29 -20.44
N GLY A 327 -12.68 -7.13 -21.23
CA GLY A 327 -11.33 -7.55 -20.86
C GLY A 327 -10.81 -8.85 -21.45
N GLU A 328 -9.58 -9.18 -21.09
CA GLU A 328 -8.89 -10.43 -21.45
C GLU A 328 -8.64 -11.28 -20.19
N GLY A 329 -8.84 -12.61 -20.27
CA GLY A 329 -8.53 -13.55 -19.18
C GLY A 329 -9.69 -14.47 -18.75
N ILE A 330 -10.10 -14.41 -17.47
CA ILE A 330 -11.12 -15.29 -16.87
C ILE A 330 -12.26 -14.45 -16.27
N MET A 331 -13.52 -14.82 -16.54
CA MET A 331 -14.68 -14.05 -16.07
C MET A 331 -15.79 -14.89 -15.39
N LEU A 332 -16.40 -14.29 -14.37
CA LEU A 332 -17.43 -14.87 -13.50
C LEU A 332 -18.51 -13.81 -13.18
N GLY A 333 -19.79 -14.17 -13.21
CA GLY A 333 -20.91 -13.28 -12.82
C GLY A 333 -21.80 -12.81 -13.98
N ASP A 334 -22.86 -12.06 -13.70
CA ASP A 334 -24.02 -11.93 -14.61
C ASP A 334 -24.05 -10.60 -15.39
N GLY A 335 -24.41 -10.62 -16.68
CA GLY A 335 -24.59 -9.38 -17.47
C GLY A 335 -24.10 -9.41 -18.93
N ILE A 336 -23.45 -8.32 -19.38
CA ILE A 336 -22.97 -8.11 -20.75
C ILE A 336 -21.45 -8.24 -20.80
N LEU A 337 -20.95 -9.12 -21.65
CA LEU A 337 -19.52 -9.42 -21.82
C LEU A 337 -18.99 -8.98 -23.20
N LEU A 338 -17.84 -8.32 -23.21
CA LEU A 338 -17.11 -7.83 -24.40
C LEU A 338 -15.64 -8.24 -24.30
N SER A 339 -15.26 -9.42 -24.81
CA SER A 339 -14.01 -10.07 -24.38
C SER A 339 -13.56 -11.30 -25.16
N ASP A 340 -12.26 -11.55 -25.14
CA ASP A 340 -11.62 -12.80 -25.59
C ASP A 340 -11.35 -13.78 -24.42
N ALA A 341 -12.22 -13.75 -23.40
CA ALA A 341 -12.02 -14.39 -22.11
C ALA A 341 -12.76 -15.72 -21.92
N LEU A 342 -12.30 -16.55 -20.99
CA LEU A 342 -12.96 -17.78 -20.54
C LEU A 342 -14.01 -17.48 -19.46
N ARG A 343 -15.29 -17.75 -19.75
CA ARG A 343 -16.38 -17.62 -18.77
C ARG A 343 -16.62 -18.92 -18.03
N LEU A 344 -16.51 -18.90 -16.70
CA LEU A 344 -16.68 -20.09 -15.86
C LEU A 344 -18.09 -20.29 -15.31
N GLN A 345 -18.82 -19.21 -14.95
CA GLN A 345 -20.21 -19.26 -14.44
C GLN A 345 -20.96 -17.93 -14.68
N GLY A 346 -22.28 -18.03 -14.88
CA GLY A 346 -23.25 -16.91 -14.84
C GLY A 346 -24.17 -16.82 -16.07
N GLN A 347 -25.24 -16.03 -16.00
CA GLN A 347 -26.20 -15.75 -17.08
C GLN A 347 -25.91 -14.41 -17.79
N GLY A 348 -26.01 -14.34 -19.12
CA GLY A 348 -25.68 -13.08 -19.82
C GLY A 348 -25.75 -13.08 -21.36
N ILE A 349 -25.46 -11.90 -21.93
CA ILE A 349 -25.27 -11.67 -23.39
C ILE A 349 -23.78 -11.45 -23.64
N ILE A 350 -23.23 -12.12 -24.64
CA ILE A 350 -21.78 -12.19 -24.83
C ILE A 350 -21.41 -11.87 -26.28
N LEU A 351 -20.49 -10.91 -26.43
CA LEU A 351 -19.86 -10.50 -27.69
C LEU A 351 -18.37 -10.83 -27.55
N THR A 352 -17.93 -11.91 -28.19
CA THR A 352 -16.70 -12.63 -27.82
C THR A 352 -16.15 -13.46 -28.98
N ASP A 353 -14.87 -13.81 -28.91
CA ASP A 353 -14.22 -14.83 -29.72
C ASP A 353 -14.02 -16.19 -28.97
N GLY A 354 -14.66 -16.37 -27.79
CA GLY A 354 -14.31 -17.39 -26.78
C GLY A 354 -15.32 -18.51 -26.45
N ILE A 355 -15.01 -19.28 -25.38
CA ILE A 355 -15.68 -20.53 -24.95
C ILE A 355 -16.51 -20.33 -23.66
N LEU A 356 -17.67 -20.99 -23.56
CA LEU A 356 -18.52 -21.03 -22.36
C LEU A 356 -18.64 -22.40 -21.69
N LEU A 357 -19.13 -22.40 -20.45
CA LEU A 357 -19.55 -23.61 -19.71
C LEU A 357 -20.83 -23.32 -18.89
N SER A 358 -21.88 -22.79 -19.52
CA SER A 358 -23.16 -22.44 -18.86
C SER A 358 -24.26 -22.00 -19.84
N ASP A 359 -25.52 -22.02 -19.37
CA ASP A 359 -26.74 -21.68 -20.11
C ASP A 359 -26.84 -20.19 -20.54
N SER A 360 -26.51 -19.85 -21.79
CA SER A 360 -26.74 -18.50 -22.39
C SER A 360 -26.69 -18.51 -23.96
N ARG A 361 -26.74 -17.34 -24.62
CA ARG A 361 -26.67 -17.16 -26.10
C ARG A 361 -25.78 -15.97 -26.51
N THR A 362 -25.05 -16.06 -27.63
CA THR A 362 -24.12 -15.03 -28.17
C THR A 362 -24.58 -14.46 -29.52
N LEU A 363 -23.75 -13.65 -30.18
CA LEU A 363 -23.95 -13.26 -31.58
C LEU A 363 -22.62 -13.28 -32.33
N GLY A 364 -22.07 -14.47 -32.57
CA GLY A 364 -20.76 -14.70 -33.19
C GLY A 364 -19.61 -14.17 -32.33
N ASN A 365 -18.94 -14.96 -31.48
CA ASN A 365 -18.73 -16.41 -31.49
C ASN A 365 -19.41 -17.13 -30.31
N GLY A 366 -19.43 -18.47 -30.27
CA GLY A 366 -20.55 -19.27 -29.73
C GLY A 366 -20.66 -19.65 -28.23
N ILE A 367 -21.84 -20.12 -27.79
CA ILE A 367 -22.04 -20.66 -26.42
C ILE A 367 -22.26 -22.17 -26.35
N LEU A 368 -21.36 -22.75 -25.54
CA LEU A 368 -21.42 -24.08 -24.93
C LEU A 368 -22.30 -24.08 -23.67
N LEU A 369 -23.42 -24.78 -23.80
CA LEU A 369 -24.29 -25.26 -22.73
C LEU A 369 -23.72 -26.50 -22.01
N THR A 370 -22.72 -27.25 -22.48
CA THR A 370 -22.79 -28.33 -23.52
C THR A 370 -22.86 -27.95 -25.00
N ASP A 371 -22.17 -28.75 -25.84
CA ASP A 371 -21.22 -28.20 -26.81
C ASP A 371 -21.81 -27.34 -27.96
N GLY A 372 -21.15 -26.21 -28.33
CA GLY A 372 -21.70 -24.83 -28.24
C GLY A 372 -21.40 -23.69 -29.28
N ILE A 373 -22.14 -23.43 -30.37
CA ILE A 373 -21.68 -22.61 -31.52
C ILE A 373 -22.76 -21.71 -32.13
N LEU A 374 -22.82 -20.46 -31.65
CA LEU A 374 -23.50 -19.25 -32.19
C LEU A 374 -22.50 -18.46 -33.06
N LEU A 375 -22.73 -18.37 -34.39
CA LEU A 375 -21.76 -17.88 -35.39
C LEU A 375 -22.26 -16.75 -36.34
N SER A 376 -23.10 -15.87 -35.82
CA SER A 376 -24.53 -15.79 -36.19
C SER A 376 -25.32 -16.27 -34.96
N ASP A 377 -26.64 -16.47 -35.06
CA ASP A 377 -27.38 -17.02 -33.94
C ASP A 377 -27.35 -18.55 -34.02
N GLY A 378 -26.63 -19.22 -33.10
CA GLY A 378 -26.30 -20.68 -33.10
C GLY A 378 -26.31 -21.55 -31.79
N MET A 379 -27.41 -22.18 -31.40
CA MET A 379 -27.59 -22.85 -30.13
C MET A 379 -27.68 -24.39 -30.21
N THR A 380 -27.12 -24.98 -29.17
CA THR A 380 -26.28 -26.18 -29.11
C THR A 380 -26.59 -26.79 -27.73
N LEU A 381 -27.37 -27.89 -27.60
CA LEU A 381 -27.92 -28.30 -26.27
C LEU A 381 -27.62 -29.72 -25.79
N SER A 382 -27.50 -30.67 -26.70
CA SER A 382 -26.42 -31.64 -26.52
C SER A 382 -25.23 -30.99 -27.20
N ASN A 383 -24.63 -31.62 -28.21
CA ASN A 383 -23.81 -30.86 -29.15
C ASN A 383 -24.81 -30.10 -30.05
N GLY A 384 -24.66 -28.78 -30.34
CA GLY A 384 -25.34 -28.21 -31.54
C GLY A 384 -25.27 -26.94 -32.45
N ILE A 385 -24.53 -27.01 -33.57
CA ILE A 385 -24.03 -25.91 -34.44
C ILE A 385 -25.10 -25.18 -35.28
N LEU A 386 -25.70 -24.09 -34.78
CA LEU A 386 -26.66 -23.23 -35.51
C LEU A 386 -25.85 -22.15 -36.31
N MET A 387 -25.51 -22.44 -37.58
CA MET A 387 -24.57 -21.67 -38.44
C MET A 387 -25.29 -20.95 -39.57
N GLY A 388 -25.11 -19.64 -39.70
CA GLY A 388 -26.26 -18.81 -40.03
C GLY A 388 -27.29 -19.05 -38.92
N GLU A 389 -28.33 -19.80 -39.17
CA GLU A 389 -29.13 -20.40 -38.11
C GLU A 389 -29.08 -21.94 -38.34
N GLY A 390 -28.99 -22.85 -37.34
CA GLY A 390 -29.13 -24.34 -37.41
C GLY A 390 -29.00 -25.34 -36.15
N ILE A 391 -29.99 -25.67 -35.30
CA ILE A 391 -29.80 -26.32 -33.93
C ILE A 391 -29.41 -27.83 -33.86
N LEU A 392 -28.34 -28.22 -33.09
CA LEU A 392 -27.90 -29.62 -32.76
C LEU A 392 -28.47 -29.92 -31.32
N MET A 393 -29.57 -30.71 -31.27
CA MET A 393 -30.43 -31.04 -30.12
C MET A 393 -30.84 -32.52 -30.23
N GLY A 394 -30.35 -33.35 -29.32
CA GLY A 394 -29.72 -34.57 -29.83
C GLY A 394 -28.42 -34.15 -30.50
N GLU A 395 -28.20 -34.54 -31.75
CA GLU A 395 -27.32 -33.74 -32.60
C GLU A 395 -28.21 -32.88 -33.54
N GLY A 396 -27.72 -32.33 -34.64
CA GLY A 396 -28.49 -31.43 -35.54
C GLY A 396 -28.13 -30.01 -36.16
N ILE A 397 -28.38 -29.76 -37.44
CA ILE A 397 -28.09 -28.47 -38.06
C ILE A 397 -29.19 -28.22 -39.06
N LEU A 398 -29.38 -26.95 -39.32
CA LEU A 398 -30.63 -26.34 -39.70
C LEU A 398 -30.26 -25.00 -40.36
N LEU A 399 -31.25 -24.27 -40.91
CA LEU A 399 -31.28 -22.89 -41.50
C LEU A 399 -30.07 -22.25 -42.24
N THR A 400 -28.93 -22.92 -42.41
CA THR A 400 -28.14 -22.94 -43.65
C THR A 400 -27.73 -24.40 -43.94
N ASP A 401 -26.58 -24.63 -44.54
CA ASP A 401 -26.10 -25.96 -44.89
C ASP A 401 -25.63 -26.73 -43.61
N GLY A 402 -25.93 -28.04 -43.49
CA GLY A 402 -25.57 -28.82 -42.29
C GLY A 402 -26.13 -30.25 -42.13
N ILE A 403 -26.25 -30.74 -40.87
CA ILE A 403 -26.64 -32.10 -40.45
C ILE A 403 -27.56 -32.10 -39.19
N LEU A 404 -28.89 -32.31 -39.29
CA LEU A 404 -29.81 -32.57 -38.16
C LEU A 404 -29.69 -34.00 -37.51
N MET A 405 -29.75 -34.23 -36.18
CA MET A 405 -29.97 -35.59 -35.62
C MET A 405 -30.75 -35.67 -34.29
N GLY A 406 -31.65 -36.64 -34.15
CA GLY A 406 -32.78 -36.47 -33.25
C GLY A 406 -33.83 -35.65 -33.96
N GLU A 407 -34.66 -34.93 -33.20
CA GLU A 407 -35.87 -34.32 -33.74
C GLU A 407 -35.63 -32.86 -34.18
N GLY A 408 -36.07 -32.49 -35.39
CA GLY A 408 -35.84 -31.13 -35.90
C GLY A 408 -36.01 -30.93 -37.42
N ILE A 409 -35.25 -30.00 -38.00
CA ILE A 409 -35.46 -29.47 -39.37
C ILE A 409 -34.11 -29.14 -40.03
N LEU A 410 -33.89 -29.34 -41.33
CA LEU A 410 -32.77 -28.71 -42.05
C LEU A 410 -33.24 -27.84 -43.24
N MET A 411 -32.62 -26.67 -43.42
CA MET A 411 -32.99 -25.68 -44.44
C MET A 411 -31.74 -25.06 -45.09
N GLY A 412 -31.40 -25.56 -46.27
CA GLY A 412 -30.08 -25.41 -46.90
C GLY A 412 -29.67 -26.76 -47.51
N GLU A 413 -28.44 -26.90 -47.98
CA GLU A 413 -27.91 -28.21 -48.37
C GLU A 413 -27.53 -29.05 -47.14
N GLY A 414 -28.05 -30.26 -47.00
CA GLY A 414 -27.71 -31.03 -45.79
C GLY A 414 -28.44 -32.34 -45.53
N ILE A 415 -28.44 -32.73 -44.26
CA ILE A 415 -28.84 -34.06 -43.78
C ILE A 415 -29.74 -33.93 -42.55
N LEU A 416 -30.67 -34.86 -42.33
CA LEU A 416 -31.47 -34.95 -41.10
C LEU A 416 -31.68 -36.41 -40.68
N MET A 417 -31.43 -36.73 -39.41
CA MET A 417 -31.40 -38.11 -38.88
C MET A 417 -32.24 -38.27 -37.60
N GLY A 418 -33.50 -38.66 -37.76
CA GLY A 418 -34.50 -38.70 -36.69
C GLY A 418 -35.85 -38.26 -37.24
N GLU A 419 -36.86 -38.10 -36.40
CA GLU A 419 -38.15 -37.54 -36.86
C GLU A 419 -37.97 -36.06 -37.19
N GLY A 420 -38.19 -35.67 -38.45
CA GLY A 420 -37.92 -34.29 -38.86
C GLY A 420 -38.03 -34.03 -40.35
N ILE A 421 -37.61 -32.82 -40.74
CA ILE A 421 -38.00 -32.19 -42.01
C ILE A 421 -36.79 -31.59 -42.74
N LEU A 422 -36.51 -32.02 -43.97
CA LEU A 422 -35.44 -31.45 -44.81
C LEU A 422 -36.02 -30.59 -45.95
N MET A 423 -35.52 -29.35 -46.08
CA MET A 423 -35.99 -28.34 -47.03
C MET A 423 -34.81 -27.65 -47.74
N GLY A 424 -34.28 -28.36 -48.73
CA GLY A 424 -33.18 -27.96 -49.62
C GLY A 424 -32.76 -29.16 -50.47
N GLU A 425 -31.56 -29.15 -51.06
CA GLU A 425 -30.99 -30.40 -51.58
C GLU A 425 -30.36 -31.19 -50.42
N GLY A 426 -30.74 -32.46 -50.23
CA GLY A 426 -30.29 -33.18 -49.04
C GLY A 426 -30.96 -34.51 -48.77
N ILE A 427 -30.70 -35.06 -47.58
CA ILE A 427 -31.02 -36.46 -47.23
C ILE A 427 -31.76 -36.54 -45.89
N LEU A 428 -32.94 -37.19 -45.91
CA LEU A 428 -33.76 -37.51 -44.75
C LEU A 428 -33.55 -38.97 -44.32
N MET A 429 -33.26 -39.24 -43.05
CA MET A 429 -33.15 -40.59 -42.47
C MET A 429 -33.86 -40.70 -41.12
N GLY A 430 -35.17 -40.91 -41.15
CA GLY A 430 -36.04 -41.16 -40.00
C GLY A 430 -37.46 -41.42 -40.46
N GLU A 431 -38.45 -41.42 -39.55
CA GLU A 431 -39.85 -41.33 -40.00
C GLU A 431 -40.10 -39.93 -40.58
N ALA A 432 -40.55 -39.90 -41.83
CA ALA A 432 -40.95 -38.67 -42.50
C ALA A 432 -42.40 -38.35 -42.10
N LEU A 433 -42.60 -37.20 -41.46
CA LEU A 433 -43.90 -36.65 -41.06
C LEU A 433 -44.47 -35.69 -42.11
#